data_AF-A0A9E3B317-F1
#
_entry.id   AF-A0A9E3B317-F1
#
_cell.length_a   1.000
_cell.length_b   1.000
_cell.length_c   1.000
_cell.angle_alpha   90.00
_cell.angle_beta   90.00
_cell.angle_gamma   90.00
#
_symmetry.space_group_name_H-M   'P 1'
#
loop_
_entity.id
_entity.type
_entity.pdbx_description
1 polymer ?
#
loop_
_entity_poly.entity_id
_entity_poly.type
_entity_poly.pdbx_seq_one_letter_code
_entity_poly.pdbx_strand_id
1 'polypeptide(L)'
;MIAIIDYGAANIHSIEKALERVGAKVRVTDDPQVVAEAHAVVLPGVGAGGSAMARMMERGLDDAIRGATQQGKPFLGICLGMQLLAQHHEEGEVAGLGLFSGEVRRIPHGPKIPHMGWNQVRPLHDNLPIFADISSDAYFYFVHSYYVEPYDQHGVAAVTDYGSPFC
;
A
#
# COMPACT_ATOMS: atom_id res chain seq x y z
N MET A 1 0.32 -18.02 7.91
CA MET A 1 -0.89 -17.17 8.02
C MET A 1 -0.49 -15.77 7.58
N ILE A 2 -1.42 -15.03 6.96
CA ILE A 2 -1.23 -13.64 6.52
C ILE A 2 -1.86 -12.73 7.58
N ALA A 3 -1.09 -11.80 8.12
CA ALA A 3 -1.62 -10.77 9.02
C ALA A 3 -2.18 -9.60 8.21
N ILE A 4 -3.40 -9.17 8.53
CA ILE A 4 -3.98 -7.92 8.03
C ILE A 4 -3.97 -6.95 9.20
N ILE A 5 -3.27 -5.83 9.04
CA ILE A 5 -3.07 -4.86 10.11
C ILE A 5 -4.37 -4.08 10.35
N ASP A 6 -4.85 -4.09 11.59
CA ASP A 6 -6.00 -3.32 12.05
C ASP A 6 -5.58 -2.15 12.93
N TYR A 7 -5.33 -1.00 12.31
CA TYR A 7 -5.18 0.26 13.05
C TYR A 7 -6.51 1.06 13.10
N GLY A 8 -7.65 0.41 12.80
CA GLY A 8 -8.97 1.04 12.66
C GLY A 8 -9.30 1.51 11.24
N ALA A 9 -8.82 0.78 10.22
CA ALA A 9 -9.10 1.06 8.81
C ALA A 9 -10.45 0.45 8.36
N ALA A 10 -11.16 1.12 7.45
CA ALA A 10 -12.53 0.71 7.08
C ALA A 10 -12.62 -0.37 5.98
N ASN A 11 -11.54 -0.67 5.25
CA ASN A 11 -11.53 -1.60 4.11
C ASN A 11 -11.02 -3.03 4.44
N ILE A 12 -10.84 -3.35 5.73
CA ILE A 12 -10.27 -4.62 6.18
C ILE A 12 -11.12 -5.82 5.73
N HIS A 13 -12.45 -5.72 5.86
CA HIS A 13 -13.34 -6.85 5.54
C HIS A 13 -13.25 -7.27 4.06
N SER A 14 -13.16 -6.31 3.13
CA SER A 14 -13.03 -6.61 1.70
C SER A 14 -11.71 -7.33 1.38
N ILE A 15 -10.62 -6.92 2.03
CA ILE A 15 -9.29 -7.54 1.86
C ILE A 15 -9.28 -8.95 2.45
N GLU A 16 -9.83 -9.10 3.65
CA GLU A 16 -10.01 -10.40 4.31
C GLU A 16 -10.73 -11.39 3.39
N LYS A 17 -11.90 -11.00 2.87
CA LYS A 17 -12.70 -11.85 1.97
C LYS A 17 -11.99 -12.18 0.67
N ALA A 18 -11.26 -11.22 0.07
CA ALA A 18 -10.50 -11.46 -1.15
C ALA A 18 -9.40 -12.51 -0.94
N LEU A 19 -8.67 -12.42 0.17
CA LEU A 19 -7.62 -13.38 0.52
C LEU A 19 -8.18 -14.76 0.88
N GLU A 20 -9.25 -14.81 1.67
CA GLU A 20 -9.94 -16.08 1.98
C GLU A 20 -10.46 -16.77 0.72
N ARG A 21 -10.98 -16.00 -0.25
CA ARG A 21 -11.54 -16.50 -1.51
C ARG A 21 -10.51 -17.25 -2.36
N VAL A 22 -9.23 -16.90 -2.23
CA VAL A 22 -8.09 -17.56 -2.90
C VAL A 22 -7.40 -18.60 -1.99
N GLY A 23 -8.00 -18.93 -0.84
CA GLY A 23 -7.55 -20.00 0.05
C GLY A 23 -6.51 -19.59 1.09
N ALA A 24 -6.24 -18.29 1.25
CA ALA A 24 -5.30 -17.83 2.27
C ALA A 24 -5.90 -17.94 3.67
N LYS A 25 -5.07 -18.34 4.65
CA LYS A 25 -5.40 -18.23 6.08
C LYS A 25 -5.00 -16.85 6.55
N VAL A 26 -5.99 -16.03 6.89
CA VAL A 26 -5.81 -14.63 7.31
C VAL A 26 -6.07 -14.45 8.80
N ARG A 27 -5.44 -13.45 9.39
CA ARG A 27 -5.74 -12.96 10.73
C ARG A 27 -5.72 -11.44 10.72
N VAL A 28 -6.87 -10.83 10.99
CA VAL A 28 -6.97 -9.40 11.29
C VAL A 28 -6.43 -9.18 12.69
N THR A 29 -5.52 -8.21 12.87
CA THR A 29 -4.87 -8.01 14.15
C THR A 29 -4.29 -6.61 14.31
N ASP A 30 -4.31 -6.12 15.54
CA ASP A 30 -3.61 -4.92 15.98
C ASP A 30 -2.47 -5.22 16.97
N ASP A 31 -2.10 -6.49 17.08
CA ASP A 31 -1.07 -7.00 17.98
C ASP A 31 0.28 -7.09 17.24
N PRO A 32 1.30 -6.30 17.66
CA PRO A 32 2.66 -6.36 17.12
C PRO A 32 3.26 -7.77 17.08
N GLN A 33 2.97 -8.63 18.06
CA GLN A 33 3.51 -9.98 18.11
C GLN A 33 2.95 -10.84 16.98
N VAL A 34 1.65 -10.74 16.71
CA VAL A 34 1.01 -11.47 15.61
C VAL A 34 1.58 -11.02 14.26
N VAL A 35 1.84 -9.73 14.08
CA VAL A 35 2.51 -9.19 12.88
C VAL A 35 3.93 -9.75 12.76
N ALA A 36 4.68 -9.78 13.86
CA ALA A 36 6.04 -10.30 13.91
C ALA A 36 6.12 -11.82 13.66
N GLU A 37 5.06 -12.59 13.91
CA GLU A 37 5.01 -14.04 13.66
C GLU A 37 4.40 -14.41 12.30
N ALA A 38 3.72 -13.47 11.63
CA ALA A 38 3.05 -13.72 10.35
C ALA A 38 4.04 -14.11 9.23
N HIS A 39 3.57 -14.90 8.26
CA HIS A 39 4.38 -15.27 7.09
C HIS A 39 4.42 -14.16 6.04
N ALA A 40 3.37 -13.35 5.98
CA ALA A 40 3.22 -12.19 5.12
C ALA A 40 2.31 -11.18 5.81
N VAL A 41 2.43 -9.91 5.45
CA VAL A 41 1.71 -8.81 6.09
C VAL A 41 1.01 -7.96 5.03
N VAL A 42 -0.24 -7.58 5.32
CA VAL A 42 -1.01 -6.63 4.51
C VAL A 42 -1.30 -5.40 5.35
N LEU A 43 -0.88 -4.24 4.86
CA LEU A 43 -1.24 -2.94 5.41
C LEU A 43 -2.39 -2.36 4.57
N PRO A 44 -3.63 -2.44 5.06
CA PRO A 44 -4.74 -1.72 4.43
C PRO A 44 -4.52 -0.21 4.57
N GLY A 45 -5.23 0.58 3.78
CA GLY A 45 -5.36 1.99 4.13
C GLY A 45 -6.50 2.73 3.45
N VAL A 46 -7.15 3.57 4.26
CA VAL A 46 -8.16 4.56 3.88
C VAL A 46 -7.99 5.80 4.76
N GLY A 47 -8.42 6.96 4.27
CA GLY A 47 -8.38 8.21 5.03
C GLY A 47 -7.07 8.98 4.85
N ALA A 48 -6.62 9.65 5.92
CA ALA A 48 -5.49 10.57 5.89
C ALA A 48 -4.24 10.00 6.56
N GLY A 49 -3.07 10.23 5.96
CA GLY A 49 -1.78 9.65 6.37
C GLY A 49 -1.43 9.90 7.84
N GLY A 50 -1.57 11.13 8.32
CA GLY A 50 -1.22 11.49 9.70
C GLY A 50 -2.02 10.74 10.75
N SER A 51 -3.33 10.61 10.53
CA SER A 51 -4.21 9.86 11.45
C SER A 51 -3.88 8.37 11.48
N ALA A 52 -3.49 7.79 10.34
CA ALA A 52 -3.09 6.39 10.24
C ALA A 52 -1.75 6.14 10.95
N MET A 53 -0.75 6.99 10.69
CA MET A 53 0.56 6.89 11.36
C MET A 53 0.44 7.00 12.88
N ALA A 54 -0.34 7.97 13.39
CA ALA A 54 -0.55 8.13 14.83
C ALA A 54 -1.10 6.86 15.48
N ARG A 55 -2.16 6.28 14.89
CA ARG A 55 -2.78 5.04 15.40
C ARG A 55 -1.85 3.83 15.31
N MET A 56 -0.99 3.74 14.29
CA MET A 56 -0.01 2.67 14.19
C MET A 56 1.07 2.78 15.27
N MET A 57 1.62 3.99 15.48
CA MET A 57 2.63 4.26 16.51
C MET A 57 2.10 4.03 17.92
N GLU A 58 0.87 4.46 18.21
CA GLU A 58 0.21 4.22 19.51
C GLU A 58 0.12 2.73 19.89
N ARG A 59 0.10 1.84 18.89
CA ARG A 59 -0.01 0.39 19.07
C ARG A 59 1.32 -0.35 18.86
N GLY A 60 2.41 0.34 18.56
CA GLY A 60 3.71 -0.26 18.23
C GLY A 60 3.70 -1.08 16.94
N LEU A 61 2.74 -0.82 16.04
CA LEU A 61 2.60 -1.54 14.77
C LEU A 61 3.66 -1.10 13.76
N ASP A 62 4.12 0.15 13.83
CA ASP A 62 5.17 0.69 12.99
C ASP A 62 6.49 -0.07 13.16
N ASP A 63 6.91 -0.33 14.41
CA ASP A 63 8.09 -1.13 14.71
C ASP A 63 7.94 -2.59 14.24
N ALA A 64 6.76 -3.19 14.45
CA ALA A 64 6.49 -4.54 13.99
C ALA A 64 6.53 -4.67 12.46
N ILE A 65 6.00 -3.67 11.74
CA ILE A 65 6.05 -3.59 10.27
C ILE A 65 7.50 -3.46 9.79
N ARG A 66 8.29 -2.56 10.39
CA ARG A 66 9.73 -2.42 10.08
C ARG A 66 10.47 -3.74 10.31
N GLY A 67 10.23 -4.39 11.45
CA GLY A 67 10.84 -5.69 11.77
C GLY A 67 10.46 -6.78 10.77
N ALA A 68 9.17 -6.88 10.40
CA ALA A 68 8.70 -7.87 9.43
C ALA A 68 9.33 -7.66 8.04
N THR A 69 9.43 -6.41 7.58
CA THR A 69 10.03 -6.10 6.28
C THR A 69 11.54 -6.30 6.26
N GLN A 70 12.25 -5.96 7.35
CA GLN A 70 13.69 -6.24 7.50
C GLN A 70 14.01 -7.74 7.49
N GLN A 71 13.08 -8.58 7.95
CA GLN A 71 13.19 -10.04 7.87
C GLN A 71 12.90 -10.60 6.46
N GLY A 72 12.61 -9.74 5.47
CA GLY A 72 12.33 -10.15 4.09
C GLY A 72 10.95 -10.78 3.90
N LYS A 73 10.02 -10.57 4.83
CA LYS A 73 8.66 -11.11 4.69
C LYS A 73 7.91 -10.38 3.57
N PRO A 74 7.13 -11.11 2.75
CA PRO A 74 6.24 -10.47 1.79
C PRO A 74 5.30 -9.47 2.47
N PHE A 75 5.24 -8.26 1.90
CA PHE A 75 4.47 -7.14 2.44
C PHE A 75 3.68 -6.48 1.32
N LEU A 76 2.39 -6.21 1.57
CA LEU A 76 1.51 -5.52 0.63
C LEU A 76 0.84 -4.32 1.30
N GLY A 77 1.19 -3.11 0.88
CA GLY A 77 0.45 -1.89 1.20
C GLY A 77 -0.64 -1.64 0.16
N ILE A 78 -1.86 -1.30 0.59
CA ILE A 78 -2.99 -1.04 -0.32
C ILE A 78 -3.47 0.40 -0.17
N CYS A 79 -3.50 1.15 -1.27
CA CYS A 79 -3.91 2.56 -1.33
C CYS A 79 -3.11 3.42 -0.34
N LEU A 80 -3.74 3.96 0.71
CA LEU A 80 -3.02 4.68 1.75
C LEU A 80 -1.96 3.80 2.42
N GLY A 81 -2.19 2.50 2.57
CA GLY A 81 -1.21 1.59 3.13
C GLY A 81 0.09 1.53 2.33
N MET A 82 0.03 1.70 1.01
CA MET A 82 1.23 1.84 0.16
C MET A 82 1.91 3.20 0.36
N GLN A 83 1.12 4.28 0.40
CA GLN A 83 1.61 5.64 0.61
C GLN A 83 2.38 5.78 1.93
N LEU A 84 1.88 5.15 3.00
CA LEU A 84 2.52 5.16 4.32
C LEU A 84 3.88 4.47 4.35
N LEU A 85 4.26 3.70 3.33
CA LEU A 85 5.58 3.07 3.25
C LEU A 85 6.69 4.05 2.85
N ALA A 86 6.33 5.18 2.24
CA ALA A 86 7.27 6.23 1.86
C ALA A 86 7.84 6.95 3.10
N GLN A 87 8.87 7.80 2.90
CA GLN A 87 9.49 8.55 3.99
C GLN A 87 8.62 9.69 4.49
N HIS A 88 7.91 10.35 3.58
CA HIS A 88 7.13 11.54 3.87
C HIS A 88 5.80 11.52 3.13
N HIS A 89 4.78 12.11 3.75
CA HIS A 89 3.47 12.28 3.16
C HIS A 89 3.06 13.76 3.18
N GLU A 90 2.93 14.37 2.00
CA GLU A 90 2.56 15.78 1.82
C GLU A 90 1.21 16.09 2.48
N GLU A 91 0.25 15.15 2.42
CA GLU A 91 -1.00 15.32 3.17
C GLU A 91 -0.74 15.33 4.69
N GLY A 92 -0.73 16.52 5.27
CA GLY A 92 -0.53 16.74 6.70
C GLY A 92 0.93 16.81 7.14
N GLU A 93 1.89 16.83 6.21
CA GLU A 93 3.34 16.92 6.49
C GLU A 93 3.80 15.90 7.55
N VAL A 94 3.53 14.63 7.28
CA VAL A 94 3.80 13.54 8.24
C VAL A 94 4.89 12.60 7.75
N ALA A 95 5.73 12.16 8.68
CA ALA A 95 6.68 11.07 8.41
C ALA A 95 5.93 9.75 8.24
N GLY A 96 6.27 9.00 7.19
CA GLY A 96 5.78 7.64 6.98
C GLY A 96 6.67 6.59 7.65
N LEU A 97 6.46 5.34 7.27
CA LEU A 97 7.27 4.19 7.70
C LEU A 97 8.65 4.20 7.05
N GLY A 98 8.91 4.96 5.98
CA GLY A 98 10.24 5.11 5.39
C GLY A 98 10.89 3.76 5.03
N LEU A 99 10.11 2.83 4.49
CA LEU A 99 10.59 1.52 4.04
C LEU A 99 11.26 1.59 2.65
N PHE A 100 10.91 2.61 1.87
CA PHE A 100 11.65 2.98 0.66
C PHE A 100 11.84 4.49 0.58
N SER A 101 12.80 4.90 -0.23
CA SER A 101 13.15 6.31 -0.45
C SER A 101 12.16 6.97 -1.41
N GLY A 102 11.43 7.97 -0.93
CA GLY A 102 10.40 8.64 -1.70
C GLY A 102 9.41 9.39 -0.82
N GLU A 103 8.53 10.14 -1.47
CA GLU A 103 7.54 11.00 -0.84
C GLU A 103 6.17 10.81 -1.48
N VAL A 104 5.10 11.01 -0.72
CA VAL A 104 3.73 10.99 -1.25
C VAL A 104 3.33 12.40 -1.60
N ARG A 105 2.97 12.61 -2.87
CA ARG A 105 2.63 13.92 -3.43
C ARG A 105 1.21 14.00 -3.93
N ARG A 106 0.65 15.20 -3.88
CA ARG A 106 -0.67 15.47 -4.48
C ARG A 106 -0.56 15.36 -6.00
N ILE A 107 -1.54 14.73 -6.65
CA ILE A 107 -1.65 14.75 -8.11
C ILE A 107 -1.75 16.22 -8.57
N PRO A 108 -0.79 16.75 -9.35
CA PRO A 108 -0.73 18.18 -9.65
C PRO A 108 -1.79 18.60 -10.67
N HIS A 109 -2.08 17.74 -11.64
CA HIS A 109 -3.07 17.96 -12.69
C HIS A 109 -3.61 16.62 -13.18
N GLY A 110 -4.84 16.63 -13.68
CA GLY A 110 -5.52 15.45 -14.24
C GLY A 110 -6.94 15.83 -14.65
N PRO A 111 -7.66 14.95 -15.38
CA PRO A 111 -9.02 15.25 -15.84
C PRO A 111 -9.97 15.67 -14.71
N LYS A 112 -9.91 14.95 -13.58
CA LYS A 112 -10.66 15.23 -12.35
C LYS A 112 -9.90 14.64 -11.16
N ILE A 113 -9.74 15.39 -10.07
CA ILE A 113 -9.09 14.88 -8.84
C ILE A 113 -10.17 14.64 -7.77
N PRO A 114 -10.23 13.47 -7.10
CA PRO A 114 -9.28 12.34 -7.15
C PRO A 114 -9.29 11.58 -8.49
N HIS A 115 -8.18 10.91 -8.81
CA HIS A 115 -8.16 9.81 -9.78
C HIS A 115 -9.09 8.72 -9.26
N MET A 116 -10.28 8.62 -9.87
CA MET A 116 -11.36 7.76 -9.41
C MET A 116 -11.99 7.02 -10.59
N GLY A 117 -11.90 5.70 -10.57
CA GLY A 117 -12.48 4.84 -11.60
C GLY A 117 -11.56 3.68 -11.99
N TRP A 118 -11.96 3.00 -13.05
CA TRP A 118 -11.18 1.90 -13.62
C TRP A 118 -10.13 2.47 -14.57
N ASN A 119 -8.86 2.15 -14.31
CA ASN A 119 -7.73 2.54 -15.15
C ASN A 119 -6.76 1.36 -15.30
N GLN A 120 -5.86 1.43 -16.27
CA GLN A 120 -4.86 0.41 -16.53
C GLN A 120 -3.53 0.77 -15.86
N VAL A 121 -2.73 -0.24 -15.61
CA VAL A 121 -1.32 -0.09 -15.22
C VAL A 121 -0.44 -0.69 -16.30
N ARG A 122 0.74 -0.10 -16.49
CA ARG A 122 1.78 -0.59 -17.37
C ARG A 122 2.94 -1.09 -16.52
N PRO A 123 3.18 -2.42 -16.44
CA PRO A 123 4.38 -2.97 -15.81
C PRO A 123 5.65 -2.37 -16.42
N LEU A 124 6.66 -2.11 -15.59
CA LEU A 124 7.98 -1.62 -16.02
C LEU A 124 9.02 -2.73 -16.17
N HIS A 125 8.74 -3.91 -15.62
CA HIS A 125 9.61 -5.08 -15.67
C HIS A 125 8.83 -6.29 -16.16
N ASP A 126 9.50 -7.13 -16.95
CA ASP A 126 8.92 -8.36 -17.46
C ASP A 126 8.80 -9.43 -16.35
N ASN A 127 7.79 -10.28 -16.46
CA ASN A 127 7.58 -11.46 -15.60
C ASN A 127 7.50 -11.16 -14.10
N LEU A 128 7.01 -9.98 -13.72
CA LEU A 128 6.76 -9.65 -12.32
C LEU A 128 5.70 -10.60 -11.72
N PRO A 129 6.01 -11.35 -10.64
CA PRO A 129 5.08 -12.33 -10.08
C PRO A 129 3.74 -11.75 -9.63
N ILE A 130 3.70 -10.46 -9.24
CA ILE A 130 2.47 -9.78 -8.82
C ILE A 130 1.46 -9.59 -9.98
N PHE A 131 1.93 -9.66 -11.23
CA PHE A 131 1.11 -9.59 -12.45
C PHE A 131 0.96 -10.94 -13.15
N ALA A 132 1.40 -12.04 -12.52
CA ALA A 132 1.24 -13.37 -13.10
C ALA A 132 -0.24 -13.67 -13.41
N ASP A 133 -0.50 -14.20 -14.60
CA ASP A 133 -1.84 -14.51 -15.12
C ASP A 133 -2.82 -13.33 -15.20
N ILE A 134 -2.32 -12.09 -15.10
CA ILE A 134 -3.11 -10.88 -15.33
C ILE A 134 -2.85 -10.36 -16.75
N SER A 135 -3.92 -10.12 -17.50
CA SER A 135 -3.80 -9.56 -18.85
C SER A 135 -3.24 -8.13 -18.82
N SER A 136 -2.41 -7.78 -19.81
CA SER A 136 -1.85 -6.44 -19.94
C SER A 136 -2.88 -5.33 -20.17
N ASP A 137 -4.10 -5.67 -20.59
CA ASP A 137 -5.23 -4.74 -20.75
C ASP A 137 -6.18 -4.74 -19.55
N ALA A 138 -5.84 -5.45 -18.47
CA ALA A 138 -6.66 -5.51 -17.27
C ALA A 138 -6.83 -4.14 -16.61
N TYR A 139 -8.03 -3.91 -16.12
CA TYR A 139 -8.38 -2.70 -15.37
C TYR A 139 -8.30 -2.93 -13.87
N PHE A 140 -7.77 -1.94 -13.17
CA PHE A 140 -7.74 -1.85 -11.72
C PHE A 140 -8.55 -0.63 -11.28
N TYR A 141 -9.16 -0.71 -10.10
CA TYR A 141 -9.95 0.40 -9.56
C TYR A 141 -9.08 1.32 -8.71
N PHE A 142 -9.08 2.61 -9.06
CA PHE A 142 -8.34 3.67 -8.37
C PHE A 142 -9.29 4.63 -7.66
N VAL A 143 -8.87 5.13 -6.50
CA VAL A 143 -9.52 6.24 -5.79
C VAL A 143 -8.50 6.96 -4.91
N HIS A 144 -7.78 7.94 -5.47
CA HIS A 144 -6.74 8.67 -4.74
C HIS A 144 -6.49 10.08 -5.30
N SER A 145 -6.13 11.01 -4.41
CA SER A 145 -5.66 12.36 -4.77
C SER A 145 -4.15 12.53 -4.64
N TYR A 146 -3.48 11.52 -4.05
CA TYR A 146 -2.06 11.51 -3.76
C TYR A 146 -1.44 10.25 -4.37
N TYR A 147 -0.18 10.32 -4.80
CA TYR A 147 0.58 9.22 -5.38
C TYR A 147 1.96 9.14 -4.74
N VAL A 148 2.60 7.97 -4.83
CA VAL A 148 3.98 7.81 -4.35
C VAL A 148 4.93 8.32 -5.43
N GLU A 149 5.89 9.15 -5.07
CA GLU A 149 7.00 9.57 -5.92
C GLU A 149 8.30 9.00 -5.34
N PRO A 150 8.75 7.82 -5.80
CA PRO A 150 9.98 7.21 -5.32
C PRO A 150 11.19 7.92 -5.91
N TYR A 151 12.23 8.12 -5.10
CA TYR A 151 13.48 8.71 -5.58
C TYR A 151 14.31 7.71 -6.39
N ASP A 152 14.14 6.41 -6.12
CA ASP A 152 14.71 5.33 -6.92
C ASP A 152 13.62 4.66 -7.77
N GLN A 153 13.73 4.83 -9.08
CA GLN A 153 12.77 4.29 -10.04
C GLN A 153 12.94 2.79 -10.29
N HIS A 154 14.06 2.16 -9.89
CA HIS A 154 14.28 0.72 -10.08
C HIS A 154 13.32 -0.14 -9.24
N GLY A 155 12.77 0.40 -8.16
CA GLY A 155 11.78 -0.28 -7.32
C GLY A 155 10.34 -0.21 -7.86
N VAL A 156 10.10 0.53 -8.95
CA VAL A 156 8.74 0.75 -9.46
C VAL A 156 8.29 -0.42 -10.32
N ALA A 157 7.33 -1.19 -9.80
CA ALA A 157 6.79 -2.35 -10.51
C ALA A 157 5.94 -1.97 -11.75
N ALA A 158 5.12 -0.92 -11.64
CA ALA A 158 4.22 -0.47 -12.69
C ALA A 158 3.90 1.01 -12.56
N VAL A 159 3.41 1.61 -13.64
CA VAL A 159 2.92 3.00 -13.68
C VAL A 159 1.52 3.06 -14.26
N THR A 160 0.75 4.08 -13.89
CA THR A 160 -0.53 4.43 -14.52
C THR A 160 -0.46 5.86 -15.07
N ASP A 161 -1.29 6.16 -16.06
CA ASP A 161 -1.41 7.51 -16.64
C ASP A 161 -2.79 8.08 -16.33
N TYR A 162 -2.81 9.27 -15.73
CA TYR A 162 -4.03 10.02 -15.46
C TYR A 162 -3.82 11.53 -15.70
N GLY A 163 -3.24 11.86 -16.85
CA GLY A 163 -2.83 13.23 -17.24
C GLY A 163 -1.33 13.46 -17.06
N SER A 164 -0.70 12.68 -16.17
CA SER A 164 0.74 12.48 -16.07
C SER A 164 1.02 11.06 -15.55
N PRO A 165 2.12 10.41 -15.93
CA PRO A 165 2.49 9.12 -15.38
C PRO A 165 2.86 9.19 -13.90
N PHE A 166 2.37 8.25 -13.09
CA PHE A 166 2.81 8.03 -11.70
C PHE A 166 2.79 6.54 -11.34
N CYS A 167 3.51 6.15 -10.29
CA CYS A 167 3.53 4.78 -9.78
C CYS A 167 2.40 4.49 -8.77
#